data_AF-A0A7S1V7Z2-F1
#
_entry.id   AF-A0A7S1V7Z2-F1
#
_cell.length_a   1.000
_cell.length_b   1.000
_cell.length_c   1.000
_cell.angle_alpha   90.00
_cell.angle_beta   90.00
_cell.angle_gamma   90.00
#
_symmetry.space_group_name_H-M   'P 1'
#
loop_
_entity.id
_entity.type
_entity.pdbx_description
1 polymer ?
#
loop_
_entity_poly.entity_id
_entity_poly.type
_entity_poly.pdbx_seq_one_letter_code
_entity_poly.pdbx_strand_id
1 'polypeptide(L)'
;DDDDDDDTTWQRRRQNRDFQTSGPVAIVNGFRSMQTLIRLMRTKRSASKSPLYEFVEVMACPSGCLNGGGQVRDEPLQRVQAAHEAEGEVRLEDAAAEVPAYSWLYRTLAGVGDDVPLTDLVGTNAVRQVATTTYRDVKTESTANANPLAIQW
;
A
#
# COMPACT_ATOMS: atom_id res chain seq x y z
N ASP A 1 -3.18 -14.12 35.87
CA ASP A 1 -1.83 -14.58 36.20
C ASP A 1 -1.32 -15.38 34.99
N ASP A 2 -0.65 -14.84 33.97
CA ASP A 2 -0.13 -13.52 33.63
C ASP A 2 -0.06 -13.51 32.10
N ASP A 3 -0.89 -12.69 31.44
CA ASP A 3 -0.80 -12.44 30.00
C ASP A 3 0.29 -11.39 29.75
N ASP A 4 1.54 -11.76 30.05
CA ASP A 4 2.72 -11.01 29.62
C ASP A 4 2.94 -11.28 28.12
N ASP A 5 2.13 -10.61 27.31
CA ASP A 5 2.25 -10.48 25.86
C ASP A 5 3.52 -9.65 25.58
N ASP A 6 4.67 -10.34 25.70
CA ASP A 6 6.03 -9.84 25.62
C ASP A 6 6.23 -8.86 24.46
N ASP A 7 6.42 -7.58 24.80
CA ASP A 7 6.68 -6.45 23.90
C ASP A 7 7.89 -6.71 22.96
N THR A 8 8.78 -7.66 23.31
CA THR A 8 9.89 -8.05 22.44
C THR A 8 9.47 -8.85 21.20
N THR A 9 8.31 -9.53 21.22
CA THR A 9 7.78 -10.24 20.03
C THR A 9 7.29 -9.24 18.97
N TRP A 10 6.71 -8.12 19.40
CA TRP A 10 6.33 -6.99 18.54
C TRP A 10 7.56 -6.27 17.98
N GLN A 11 8.56 -6.04 18.82
CA GLN A 11 9.82 -5.40 18.39
C GLN A 11 10.61 -6.27 17.40
N ARG A 12 10.63 -7.59 17.56
CA ARG A 12 11.26 -8.50 16.57
C ARG A 12 10.53 -8.53 15.22
N ARG A 13 9.21 -8.35 15.21
CA ARG A 13 8.44 -8.20 13.94
C ARG A 13 8.77 -6.92 13.19
N ARG A 14 9.19 -5.85 13.88
CA ARG A 14 9.68 -4.61 13.24
C ARG A 14 10.93 -4.81 12.38
N GLN A 15 11.71 -5.87 12.61
CA GLN A 15 12.89 -6.21 11.79
C GLN A 15 12.55 -7.06 10.56
N ASN A 16 11.29 -7.46 10.37
CA ASN A 16 10.89 -8.10 9.12
C ASN A 16 10.82 -7.04 8.01
N ARG A 17 11.66 -7.16 6.98
CA ARG A 17 11.61 -6.28 5.79
C ARG A 17 10.24 -6.28 5.11
N ASP A 18 9.45 -7.32 5.33
CA ASP A 18 8.11 -7.48 4.78
C ASP A 18 6.99 -6.91 5.66
N PHE A 19 7.31 -6.39 6.86
CA PHE A 19 6.35 -5.70 7.71
C PHE A 19 7.05 -4.58 8.49
N GLN A 20 7.06 -3.39 7.90
CA GLN A 20 7.72 -2.20 8.44
C GLN A 20 6.69 -1.21 8.99
N THR A 21 7.06 -0.47 10.03
CA THR A 21 6.17 0.51 10.67
C THR A 21 6.94 1.80 10.96
N SER A 22 6.29 2.95 10.75
CA SER A 22 6.83 4.27 11.07
C SER A 22 5.68 5.18 11.52
N GLY A 23 5.61 5.46 12.82
CA GLY A 23 4.50 6.22 13.40
C GLY A 23 3.13 5.59 13.10
N PRO A 24 2.15 6.35 12.56
CA PRO A 24 0.82 5.83 12.21
C PRO A 24 0.79 5.05 10.88
N VAL A 25 1.94 4.85 10.23
CA VAL A 25 2.05 4.20 8.91
C VAL A 25 2.62 2.79 9.02
N ALA A 26 2.10 1.88 8.20
CA ALA A 26 2.65 0.53 8.02
C ALA A 26 2.81 0.17 6.54
N ILE A 27 3.90 -0.53 6.22
CA ILE A 27 4.17 -1.12 4.89
C ILE A 27 4.21 -2.64 5.05
N VAL A 28 3.39 -3.35 4.27
CA VAL A 28 3.17 -4.79 4.42
C VAL A 28 3.35 -5.48 3.07
N ASN A 29 4.44 -6.23 2.95
CA ASN A 29 4.78 -6.99 1.75
C ASN A 29 4.50 -8.48 1.96
N GLY A 30 3.87 -9.12 0.99
CA GLY A 30 3.65 -10.55 1.02
C GLY A 30 2.42 -10.99 1.80
N PHE A 31 1.88 -12.13 1.39
CA PHE A 31 0.65 -12.69 1.92
C PHE A 31 0.72 -13.03 3.42
N ARG A 32 1.85 -13.58 3.89
CA ARG A 32 2.05 -13.92 5.31
C ARG A 32 2.01 -12.68 6.21
N SER A 33 2.60 -11.58 5.76
CA SER A 33 2.59 -10.31 6.48
C SER A 33 1.19 -9.69 6.47
N MET A 34 0.48 -9.77 5.34
CA MET A 34 -0.91 -9.31 5.22
C MET A 34 -1.86 -10.07 6.16
N GLN A 35 -1.77 -11.39 6.25
CA GLN A 35 -2.54 -12.19 7.21
C GLN A 35 -2.26 -11.76 8.66
N THR A 36 -0.99 -11.48 8.95
CA THR A 36 -0.55 -11.01 10.27
C THR A 36 -1.15 -9.66 10.62
N LEU A 37 -1.10 -8.70 9.69
CA LEU A 37 -1.74 -7.39 9.81
C LEU A 37 -3.24 -7.52 10.08
N ILE A 38 -3.95 -8.36 9.32
CA ILE A 38 -5.40 -8.52 9.48
C ILE A 38 -5.74 -9.07 10.88
N ARG A 39 -4.97 -10.05 11.38
CA ARG A 39 -5.16 -10.59 12.74
C ARG A 39 -4.93 -9.51 13.81
N LEU A 40 -3.90 -8.69 13.62
CA LEU A 40 -3.58 -7.55 14.47
C LEU A 40 -4.70 -6.52 14.53
N MET A 41 -5.19 -6.10 13.37
CA MET A 41 -6.26 -5.11 13.29
C MET A 41 -7.54 -5.61 13.95
N ARG A 42 -7.87 -6.90 13.80
CA ARG A 42 -9.04 -7.51 14.47
C ARG A 42 -8.90 -7.51 15.99
N THR A 43 -7.75 -7.95 16.50
CA THR A 43 -7.51 -8.05 17.95
C THR A 43 -7.44 -6.67 18.62
N LYS A 44 -6.71 -5.72 18.04
CA LYS A 44 -6.58 -4.36 18.58
C LYS A 44 -7.86 -3.54 18.48
N ARG A 45 -8.68 -3.74 17.43
CA ARG A 45 -10.02 -3.13 17.34
C ARG A 45 -10.94 -3.56 18.48
N SER A 46 -10.81 -4.80 18.97
CA SER A 46 -11.59 -5.27 20.12
C SER A 46 -11.12 -4.68 21.46
N ALA A 47 -9.87 -4.20 21.53
CA ALA A 47 -9.24 -3.69 22.75
C ALA A 47 -9.17 -2.15 22.84
N SER A 48 -9.18 -1.44 21.72
CA SER A 48 -9.10 0.02 21.65
C SER A 48 -10.06 0.60 20.62
N LYS A 49 -10.58 1.82 20.88
CA LYS A 49 -11.39 2.58 19.92
C LYS A 49 -10.55 3.26 18.83
N SER A 50 -9.25 3.44 19.03
CA SER A 50 -8.37 4.06 18.04
C SER A 50 -7.86 3.04 17.01
N PRO A 51 -7.75 3.41 15.71
CA PRO A 51 -7.14 2.54 14.71
C PRO A 51 -5.66 2.30 15.05
N LEU A 52 -5.17 1.08 14.74
CA LEU A 52 -3.77 0.71 14.99
C LEU A 52 -2.80 1.47 14.06
N TYR A 53 -3.23 1.71 12.82
CA TYR A 53 -2.52 2.48 11.79
C TYR A 53 -3.54 3.35 11.06
N GLU A 54 -3.14 4.55 10.66
CA GLU A 54 -3.96 5.47 9.85
C GLU A 54 -3.82 5.20 8.36
N PHE A 55 -2.62 4.75 7.96
CA PHE A 55 -2.33 4.36 6.59
C PHE A 55 -1.57 3.04 6.56
N VAL A 56 -2.02 2.14 5.69
CA VAL A 56 -1.37 0.86 5.46
C VAL A 56 -1.22 0.62 3.97
N GLU A 57 0.02 0.50 3.52
CA GLU A 57 0.34 0.05 2.17
C GLU A 57 0.51 -1.47 2.17
N VAL A 58 -0.15 -2.15 1.22
CA VAL A 58 -0.13 -3.62 1.14
C VAL A 58 0.28 -4.06 -0.26
N MET A 59 1.32 -4.87 -0.33
CA MET A 59 1.87 -5.44 -1.56
C MET A 59 1.75 -6.97 -1.54
N ALA A 60 1.47 -7.58 -2.69
CA ALA A 60 1.29 -9.02 -2.78
C ALA A 60 2.60 -9.82 -2.68
N CYS A 61 3.70 -9.26 -3.21
CA CYS A 61 4.99 -9.93 -3.27
C CYS A 61 5.84 -9.62 -2.03
N PRO A 62 6.59 -10.61 -1.49
CA PRO A 62 7.58 -10.34 -0.46
C PRO A 62 8.67 -9.44 -1.04
N SER A 63 9.17 -8.51 -0.25
CA SER A 63 10.18 -7.50 -0.65
C SER A 63 9.76 -6.55 -1.78
N GLY A 64 8.45 -6.43 -2.06
CA GLY A 64 7.89 -5.46 -3.00
C GLY A 64 7.92 -5.88 -4.48
N CYS A 65 7.61 -4.94 -5.38
CA CYS A 65 7.41 -5.21 -6.82
C CYS A 65 8.64 -5.75 -7.56
N LEU A 66 9.84 -5.38 -7.12
CA LEU A 66 11.09 -5.85 -7.74
C LEU A 66 11.30 -7.35 -7.61
N ASN A 67 10.61 -7.99 -6.66
CA ASN A 67 10.58 -9.44 -6.47
C ASN A 67 9.27 -10.06 -6.99
N GLY A 68 8.61 -9.41 -7.94
CA GLY A 68 7.39 -9.90 -8.58
C GLY A 68 7.65 -11.14 -9.44
N GLY A 69 6.67 -12.05 -9.53
CA GLY A 69 6.79 -13.30 -10.29
C GLY A 69 6.98 -13.13 -11.81
N GLY A 70 6.78 -11.93 -12.34
CA GLY A 70 7.00 -11.59 -13.76
C GLY A 70 8.37 -11.00 -14.08
N GLN A 71 9.27 -10.87 -13.10
CA GLN A 71 10.61 -10.30 -13.31
C GLN A 71 11.58 -11.31 -13.92
N VAL A 72 12.57 -10.80 -14.67
CA VAL A 72 13.67 -11.60 -15.21
C VAL A 72 14.51 -12.13 -14.04
N ARG A 73 14.81 -13.43 -14.04
CA ARG A 73 15.45 -14.11 -12.89
C ARG A 73 16.97 -14.01 -12.91
N ASP A 74 17.54 -13.40 -13.94
CA ASP A 74 18.97 -13.50 -14.26
C ASP A 74 19.83 -12.50 -13.47
N GLU A 75 19.24 -11.47 -12.85
CA GLU A 75 19.96 -10.53 -11.99
C GLU A 75 19.61 -10.70 -10.50
N PRO A 76 20.61 -10.65 -9.59
CA PRO A 76 20.35 -10.61 -8.16
C PRO A 76 19.47 -9.39 -7.81
N LEU A 77 18.34 -9.63 -7.12
CA LEU A 77 17.42 -8.58 -6.65
C LEU A 77 18.14 -7.42 -5.95
N GLN A 78 19.21 -7.72 -5.23
CA GLN A 78 20.05 -6.76 -4.53
C GLN A 78 20.68 -5.73 -5.47
N ARG A 79 21.03 -6.13 -6.71
CA ARG A 79 21.58 -5.22 -7.72
C ARG A 79 20.50 -4.33 -8.32
N VAL A 80 19.32 -4.87 -8.57
CA VAL A 80 18.18 -4.10 -9.09
C VAL A 80 17.70 -3.09 -8.05
N GLN A 81 17.64 -3.48 -6.77
CA GLN A 81 17.34 -2.59 -5.66
C GLN A 81 18.40 -1.50 -5.51
N ALA A 82 19.69 -1.87 -5.48
CA ALA A 82 20.77 -0.90 -5.38
C ALA A 82 20.80 0.07 -6.57
N ALA A 83 20.44 -0.39 -7.78
CA ALA A 83 20.31 0.49 -8.95
C ALA A 83 19.16 1.48 -8.78
N HIS A 84 17.97 1.03 -8.35
CA HIS A 84 16.85 1.93 -8.08
C HIS A 84 17.12 2.91 -6.95
N GLU A 85 17.78 2.48 -5.87
CA GLU A 85 18.19 3.35 -4.77
C GLU A 85 19.26 4.37 -5.23
N ALA A 86 20.08 4.01 -6.23
CA ALA A 86 21.09 4.87 -6.80
C ALA A 86 20.56 5.86 -7.86
N GLU A 87 19.37 5.64 -8.44
CA GLU A 87 18.75 6.55 -9.42
C GLU A 87 18.27 7.89 -8.81
N GLY A 88 18.57 8.13 -7.54
CA GLY A 88 18.38 9.40 -6.86
C GLY A 88 17.07 9.45 -6.10
N GLU A 89 17.16 9.88 -4.85
CA GLU A 89 16.00 10.18 -4.03
C GLU A 89 15.25 11.36 -4.64
N VAL A 90 14.05 11.11 -5.17
CA VAL A 90 13.16 12.18 -5.63
C VAL A 90 12.72 12.95 -4.39
N ARG A 91 13.25 14.17 -4.23
CA ARG A 91 12.80 15.04 -3.14
C ARG A 91 11.35 15.42 -3.41
N LEU A 92 10.51 15.36 -2.39
CA LEU A 92 9.07 15.68 -2.52
C LEU A 92 8.84 17.08 -3.12
N GLU A 93 9.76 18.01 -2.88
CA GLU A 93 9.74 19.36 -3.47
C GLU A 93 10.00 19.38 -4.99
N ASP A 94 10.77 18.43 -5.52
CA ASP A 94 11.00 18.28 -6.97
C ASP A 94 9.78 17.61 -7.66
N ALA A 95 9.01 16.80 -6.93
CA ALA A 95 7.75 16.24 -7.41
C ALA A 95 6.59 17.25 -7.38
N ALA A 96 6.65 18.23 -6.47
CA ALA A 96 5.67 19.30 -6.35
C ALA A 96 5.90 20.46 -7.35
N ALA A 97 7.11 20.59 -7.90
CA ALA A 97 7.34 21.40 -9.09
C ALA A 97 6.51 20.76 -10.21
N GLU A 98 5.36 21.39 -10.54
CA GLU A 98 4.35 20.88 -11.48
C GLU A 98 5.02 20.14 -12.63
N VAL A 99 5.04 18.81 -12.59
CA VAL A 99 5.49 18.03 -13.73
C VAL A 99 4.49 18.36 -14.84
N PRO A 100 4.89 19.08 -15.91
CA PRO A 100 3.92 19.78 -16.78
C PRO A 100 2.90 18.83 -17.40
N ALA A 101 3.29 17.57 -17.63
CA ALA A 101 2.42 16.52 -18.12
C ALA A 101 1.25 16.19 -17.17
N TYR A 102 1.49 16.13 -15.85
CA TYR A 102 0.42 15.85 -14.89
C TYR A 102 -0.52 17.04 -14.75
N SER A 103 0.04 18.25 -14.71
CA SER A 103 -0.74 19.49 -14.65
C SER A 103 -1.70 19.61 -15.85
N TRP A 104 -1.16 19.41 -17.06
CA TRP A 104 -1.95 19.35 -18.30
C TRP A 104 -3.02 18.26 -18.27
N LEU A 105 -2.68 17.04 -17.82
CA LEU A 105 -3.61 15.92 -17.77
C LEU A 105 -4.80 16.21 -16.84
N TYR A 106 -4.53 16.66 -15.61
CA TYR A 106 -5.59 16.92 -14.63
C TYR A 106 -6.49 18.08 -15.07
N ARG A 107 -5.94 19.15 -15.65
CA ARG A 107 -6.72 20.28 -16.18
C ARG A 107 -7.58 19.86 -17.38
N THR A 108 -7.01 19.06 -18.29
CA THR A 108 -7.73 18.50 -19.43
C THR A 108 -8.89 17.63 -18.99
N LEU A 109 -8.67 16.74 -18.02
CA LEU A 109 -9.72 15.88 -17.46
C LEU A 109 -10.80 16.71 -16.76
N ALA A 110 -10.42 17.75 -16.02
CA ALA A 110 -11.35 18.62 -15.31
C ALA A 110 -12.06 19.66 -16.20
N GLY A 111 -11.59 19.86 -17.43
CA GLY A 111 -12.14 20.86 -18.35
C GLY A 111 -11.92 22.30 -17.88
N VAL A 112 -10.80 22.58 -17.21
CA VAL A 112 -10.47 23.89 -16.62
C VAL A 112 -9.23 24.51 -17.27
N GLY A 113 -9.05 25.83 -17.06
CA GLY A 113 -7.88 26.57 -17.50
C GLY A 113 -6.65 26.40 -16.60
N ASP A 114 -5.54 27.02 -17.03
CA ASP A 114 -4.24 26.99 -16.31
C ASP A 114 -4.23 27.79 -15.01
N ASP A 115 -5.26 28.60 -14.76
CA ASP A 115 -5.44 29.39 -13.55
C ASP A 115 -5.88 28.54 -12.33
N VAL A 116 -6.29 27.29 -12.56
CA VAL A 116 -6.72 26.40 -11.48
C VAL A 116 -5.52 25.57 -10.97
N PRO A 117 -5.19 25.65 -9.67
CA PRO A 117 -4.08 24.91 -9.10
C PRO A 117 -4.38 23.41 -9.04
N LEU A 118 -3.36 22.58 -9.25
CA LEU A 118 -3.51 21.11 -9.31
C LEU A 118 -4.13 20.52 -8.04
N THR A 119 -3.88 21.11 -6.87
CA THR A 119 -4.44 20.70 -5.57
C THR A 119 -5.96 20.76 -5.55
N ASP A 120 -6.56 21.70 -6.27
CA ASP A 120 -8.02 21.89 -6.31
C ASP A 120 -8.68 20.91 -7.29
N LEU A 121 -7.89 20.26 -8.14
CA LEU A 121 -8.35 19.28 -9.12
C LEU A 121 -8.41 17.86 -8.55
N VAL A 122 -7.58 17.56 -7.56
CA VAL A 122 -7.55 16.24 -6.91
C VAL A 122 -8.90 15.97 -6.23
N GLY A 123 -9.56 14.89 -6.66
CA GLY A 123 -10.86 14.50 -6.10
C GLY A 123 -12.06 15.24 -6.66
N THR A 124 -11.91 16.09 -7.68
CA THR A 124 -13.05 16.59 -8.47
C THR A 124 -13.81 15.44 -9.13
N ASN A 125 -15.09 15.65 -9.46
CA ASN A 125 -15.90 14.61 -10.10
C ASN A 125 -15.29 14.12 -11.43
N ALA A 126 -14.74 15.05 -12.21
CA ALA A 126 -14.12 14.74 -13.49
C ALA A 126 -12.87 13.84 -13.33
N VAL A 127 -11.99 14.17 -12.39
CA VAL A 127 -10.83 13.32 -12.07
C VAL A 127 -11.26 11.99 -11.44
N ARG A 128 -12.23 12.00 -10.54
CA ARG A 128 -12.75 10.78 -9.89
C ARG A 128 -13.32 9.79 -10.90
N GLN A 129 -14.02 10.25 -11.92
CA GLN A 129 -14.62 9.37 -12.93
C GLN A 129 -13.60 8.53 -13.70
N VAL A 130 -12.35 9.01 -13.85
CA VAL A 130 -11.31 8.31 -14.63
C VAL A 130 -10.20 7.70 -13.79
N ALA A 131 -9.87 8.31 -12.64
CA ALA A 131 -8.72 7.94 -11.82
C ALA A 131 -9.10 7.18 -10.54
N THR A 132 -10.38 6.90 -10.32
CA THR A 132 -10.84 6.08 -9.18
C THR A 132 -11.60 4.85 -9.65
N THR A 133 -11.64 3.85 -8.79
CA THR A 133 -12.37 2.60 -9.03
C THR A 133 -13.13 2.21 -7.76
N THR A 134 -14.03 1.24 -7.89
CA THR A 134 -14.82 0.72 -6.78
C THR A 134 -14.64 -0.78 -6.65
N TYR A 135 -14.56 -1.26 -5.42
CA TYR A 135 -14.53 -2.68 -5.11
C TYR A 135 -15.95 -3.16 -4.80
N ARG A 136 -16.30 -4.36 -5.28
CA ARG A 136 -17.55 -5.01 -4.94
C ARG A 136 -17.27 -6.21 -4.07
N ASP A 137 -18.06 -6.36 -3.02
CA ASP A 137 -18.09 -7.60 -2.26
C ASP A 137 -18.56 -8.73 -3.18
N VAL A 138 -17.87 -9.87 -3.11
CA VAL A 138 -18.26 -11.05 -3.86
C VAL A 138 -19.34 -11.73 -3.04
N LYS A 139 -20.62 -11.48 -3.37
CA LYS A 139 -21.75 -12.15 -2.72
C LYS A 139 -21.64 -13.65 -2.98
N THR A 140 -21.29 -14.38 -1.94
CA THR A 140 -21.17 -15.82 -2.02
C THR A 140 -22.49 -16.49 -1.67
N GLU A 141 -23.36 -16.71 -2.66
CA GLU A 141 -24.42 -17.71 -2.56
C GLU A 141 -23.89 -19.15 -2.76
N SER A 142 -22.55 -19.31 -2.92
CA SER A 142 -21.86 -20.58 -3.19
C SER A 142 -20.78 -20.94 -2.12
N THR A 143 -20.79 -20.31 -0.93
CA THR A 143 -19.76 -20.47 0.13
C THR A 143 -19.94 -21.67 1.07
N ALA A 144 -20.29 -22.85 0.56
CA ALA A 144 -19.86 -24.04 1.31
C ALA A 144 -18.35 -24.29 1.14
N ASN A 145 -17.76 -23.83 0.03
CA ASN A 145 -16.36 -24.13 -0.34
C ASN A 145 -15.54 -22.94 -0.87
N ALA A 146 -16.05 -21.70 -0.85
CA ALA A 146 -15.27 -20.58 -1.35
C ALA A 146 -14.34 -20.05 -0.24
N ASN A 147 -13.04 -20.25 -0.42
CA ASN A 147 -12.03 -19.54 0.33
C ASN A 147 -12.26 -18.02 0.17
N PRO A 148 -12.39 -17.23 1.25
CA PRO A 148 -12.59 -15.77 1.17
C PRO A 148 -11.43 -15.02 0.48
N LEU A 149 -10.34 -15.72 0.11
CA LEU A 149 -9.21 -15.21 -0.64
C LEU A 149 -9.06 -15.82 -2.04
N ALA A 150 -10.01 -16.65 -2.49
CA ALA A 150 -10.02 -17.31 -3.80
C ALA A 150 -8.72 -18.09 -4.15
N ILE A 151 -7.95 -18.56 -3.16
CA ILE A 151 -6.75 -19.39 -3.38
C ILE A 151 -7.06 -20.83 -2.95
N GLN A 152 -7.12 -21.77 -3.89
CA GLN A 152 -7.07 -23.20 -3.55
C GLN A 152 -5.60 -23.57 -3.29
N TRP A 153 -5.31 -24.17 -2.13
CA TRP A 153 -4.02 -24.82 -1.85
C TRP A 153 -4.13 -26.30 -2.23
#